data_AF-A0A645BI95-F1
#
_entry.id   AF-A0A645BI95-F1
#
_cell.length_a   1.000
_cell.length_b   1.000
_cell.length_c   1.000
_cell.angle_alpha   90.00
_cell.angle_beta   90.00
_cell.angle_gamma   90.00
#
_symmetry.space_group_name_H-M   'P 1'
#
loop_
_entity.id
_entity.type
_entity.pdbx_description
1 polymer ?
#
loop_
_entity_poly.entity_id
_entity_poly.type
_entity_poly.pdbx_seq_one_letter_code
_entity_poly.pdbx_strand_id
1 'polypeptide(L)'
;MEKIKKSGKKHGKSRDAVKSPDTKRLKAIGYFDRCCFFLFLVLLGAFLVCYGKPYELQEAVSHGHAVWFLLLFAYPILGFLGLVNVLLGTADAPIMRYFTVDNPILGLILADITYLFLLWLVIRQRGLGWFGPNGMRAAGNFVLIVAFWGVFQLFLSGIMFLWNSGGMTPFHPHDPPAATAPADPGAAGGNPALPPVTPAIPNSRP
;
A
#
# COMPACT_ATOMS: atom_id res chain seq x y z
N MET A 1 -56.09 49.43 -45.66
CA MET A 1 -56.32 48.81 -44.33
C MET A 1 -55.12 47.94 -43.99
N GLU A 2 -54.63 48.03 -42.76
CA GLU A 2 -53.54 47.18 -42.25
C GLU A 2 -53.99 45.72 -42.03
N LYS A 3 -53.02 44.79 -42.02
CA LYS A 3 -52.69 44.05 -40.79
C LYS A 3 -51.26 43.51 -40.79
N ILE A 4 -50.65 43.52 -39.61
CA ILE A 4 -49.22 43.30 -39.34
C ILE A 4 -49.03 41.98 -38.56
N LYS A 5 -47.79 41.43 -38.56
CA LYS A 5 -47.24 40.40 -37.63
C LYS A 5 -47.72 38.95 -37.87
N LYS A 6 -46.96 37.89 -37.58
CA LYS A 6 -45.70 37.70 -36.79
C LYS A 6 -44.68 36.90 -37.61
N SER A 7 -43.40 37.30 -37.64
CA SER A 7 -42.34 36.83 -36.71
C SER A 7 -42.22 35.30 -36.57
N GLY A 8 -41.22 34.74 -37.24
CA GLY A 8 -40.84 33.32 -37.19
C GLY A 8 -39.34 33.10 -37.41
N LYS A 9 -38.49 34.02 -36.92
CA LYS A 9 -37.03 33.95 -37.02
C LYS A 9 -36.55 32.73 -36.21
N LYS A 10 -36.39 31.56 -36.86
CA LYS A 10 -35.87 30.33 -36.25
C LYS A 10 -34.46 30.59 -35.72
N HIS A 11 -34.39 30.92 -34.44
CA HIS A 11 -33.17 31.36 -33.80
C HIS A 11 -32.27 30.14 -33.56
N GLY A 12 -31.13 30.12 -34.27
CA GLY A 12 -29.93 29.34 -33.94
C GLY A 12 -30.15 27.95 -33.36
N LYS A 13 -30.44 26.95 -34.22
CA LYS A 13 -30.07 25.55 -33.92
C LYS A 13 -28.54 25.40 -34.06
N SER A 14 -27.83 26.06 -33.15
CA SER A 14 -26.37 26.12 -33.06
C SER A 14 -25.94 26.02 -31.58
N ARG A 15 -26.51 25.02 -30.89
CA ARG A 15 -26.05 24.56 -29.57
C ARG A 15 -25.65 23.08 -29.55
N ASP A 16 -25.82 22.38 -30.66
CA ASP A 16 -25.05 21.18 -30.98
C ASP A 16 -23.62 21.61 -31.37
N ALA A 17 -22.91 22.20 -30.41
CA ALA A 17 -21.50 22.46 -30.53
C ALA A 17 -20.85 21.11 -30.84
N VAL A 18 -20.30 20.99 -32.05
CA VAL A 18 -19.49 19.86 -32.48
C VAL A 18 -18.35 19.75 -31.48
N LYS A 19 -18.53 18.92 -30.44
CA LYS A 19 -17.49 18.61 -29.46
C LYS A 19 -16.40 17.92 -30.22
N SER A 20 -15.42 18.71 -30.67
CA SER A 20 -14.35 18.27 -31.54
C SER A 20 -13.79 16.95 -30.98
N PRO A 21 -13.45 15.98 -31.85
CA PRO A 21 -12.72 14.79 -31.42
C PRO A 21 -11.51 15.15 -30.53
N ASP A 22 -10.86 16.30 -30.76
CA ASP A 22 -9.75 16.81 -29.96
C ASP A 22 -10.17 17.20 -28.53
N THR A 23 -11.32 17.86 -28.35
CA THR A 23 -11.84 18.19 -27.01
C THR A 23 -12.15 16.92 -26.21
N LYS A 24 -12.65 15.87 -26.88
CA LYS A 24 -12.89 14.57 -26.25
C LYS A 24 -11.58 13.85 -25.88
N ARG A 25 -10.56 13.96 -26.75
CA ARG A 25 -9.19 13.45 -26.54
C ARG A 25 -8.48 14.13 -25.38
N LEU A 26 -8.41 15.46 -25.37
CA LEU A 26 -7.84 16.27 -24.29
C LEU A 26 -8.49 15.95 -22.93
N LYS A 27 -9.82 15.82 -22.88
CA LYS A 27 -10.53 15.46 -21.65
C LYS A 27 -10.21 14.03 -21.18
N ALA A 28 -9.88 13.10 -22.08
CA ALA A 28 -9.47 11.74 -21.74
C ALA A 28 -8.02 11.69 -21.19
N ILE A 29 -7.08 12.42 -21.82
CA ILE A 29 -5.71 12.59 -21.28
C ILE A 29 -5.77 13.18 -19.88
N GLY A 30 -6.42 14.35 -19.73
CA GLY A 30 -6.52 15.03 -18.45
C GLY A 30 -7.34 14.27 -17.40
N TYR A 31 -8.09 13.23 -17.77
CA TYR A 31 -8.68 12.29 -16.80
C TYR A 31 -7.63 11.28 -16.33
N PHE A 32 -6.95 10.60 -17.26
CA PHE A 32 -5.86 9.67 -16.95
C PHE A 32 -4.74 10.30 -16.13
N ASP A 33 -4.33 11.53 -16.45
CA ASP A 33 -3.34 12.30 -15.68
C ASP A 33 -3.75 12.48 -14.22
N ARG A 34 -5.03 12.83 -13.96
CA ARG A 34 -5.56 12.99 -12.60
C ARG A 34 -5.65 11.67 -11.86
N CYS A 35 -5.96 10.56 -12.54
CA CYS A 35 -5.89 9.23 -11.94
C CYS A 35 -4.45 8.87 -11.53
N CYS A 36 -3.47 9.13 -12.39
CA CYS A 36 -2.04 8.89 -12.09
C CYS A 36 -1.54 9.77 -10.94
N PHE A 37 -1.91 11.06 -10.94
CA PHE A 37 -1.57 11.98 -9.84
C PHE A 37 -2.23 11.56 -8.52
N PHE A 38 -3.47 11.09 -8.55
CA PHE A 38 -4.14 10.57 -7.36
C PHE A 38 -3.44 9.30 -6.83
N LEU A 39 -3.07 8.36 -7.71
CA LEU A 39 -2.28 7.18 -7.32
C LEU A 39 -0.91 7.57 -6.73
N PHE A 40 -0.23 8.56 -7.30
CA PHE A 40 1.02 9.09 -6.76
C PHE A 40 0.86 9.62 -5.32
N LEU A 41 -0.23 10.34 -5.03
CA LEU A 41 -0.53 10.78 -3.66
C LEU A 41 -0.80 9.61 -2.70
N VAL A 42 -1.45 8.54 -3.17
CA VAL A 42 -1.69 7.32 -2.37
C VAL A 42 -0.37 6.58 -2.09
N LEU A 43 0.54 6.50 -3.08
CA LEU A 43 1.88 5.94 -2.91
C LEU A 43 2.72 6.77 -1.90
N LEU A 44 2.66 8.10 -1.96
CA LEU A 44 3.29 8.96 -0.94
C LEU A 44 2.69 8.75 0.45
N GLY A 45 1.37 8.57 0.55
CA GLY A 45 0.70 8.22 1.81
C GLY A 45 1.18 6.88 2.39
N ALA A 46 1.34 5.86 1.55
CA ALA A 46 1.91 4.57 1.95
C ALA A 46 3.37 4.68 2.39
N PHE A 47 4.19 5.42 1.64
CA PHE A 47 5.55 5.72 2.04
C PHE A 47 5.63 6.41 3.41
N LEU A 48 4.80 7.42 3.67
CA LEU A 48 4.76 8.12 4.96
C LEU A 48 4.39 7.20 6.14
N VAL A 49 3.47 6.24 5.93
CA VAL A 49 3.11 5.24 6.95
C VAL A 49 4.25 4.25 7.23
N CYS A 50 5.02 3.90 6.19
CA CYS A 50 6.13 2.95 6.27
C CYS A 50 7.49 3.59 6.60
N TYR A 51 7.62 4.91 6.55
CA TYR A 51 8.92 5.58 6.67
C TYR A 51 9.55 5.37 8.05
N GLY A 52 10.80 4.90 8.08
CA GLY A 52 11.51 4.56 9.31
C GLY A 52 10.96 3.33 10.05
N LYS A 53 10.10 2.52 9.43
CA LYS A 53 9.65 1.23 9.96
C LYS A 53 10.47 0.08 9.38
N PRO A 54 10.69 -1.02 10.15
CA PRO A 54 11.36 -2.21 9.62
C PRO A 54 10.52 -2.84 8.50
N TYR A 55 11.21 -3.34 7.49
CA TYR A 55 10.62 -4.02 6.35
C TYR A 55 10.26 -5.46 6.72
N GLU A 56 9.08 -5.62 7.31
CA GLU A 56 8.55 -6.92 7.76
C GLU A 56 7.19 -7.17 7.09
N LEU A 57 7.08 -8.29 6.37
CA LEU A 57 5.85 -8.68 5.65
C LEU A 57 4.97 -9.67 6.42
N GLN A 58 5.48 -10.26 7.51
CA GLN A 58 4.85 -11.41 8.18
C GLN A 58 4.36 -11.11 9.60
N GLU A 59 4.85 -10.04 10.25
CA GLU A 59 4.28 -9.59 11.51
C GLU A 59 2.92 -8.92 11.31
N ALA A 60 2.02 -9.08 12.29
CA ALA A 60 0.71 -8.41 12.35
C ALA A 60 0.81 -6.92 12.75
N VAL A 61 1.82 -6.23 12.22
CA VAL A 61 2.11 -4.81 12.47
C VAL A 61 1.33 -3.91 11.51
N SER A 62 0.88 -2.76 12.02
CA SER A 62 -0.05 -1.88 11.29
C SER A 62 0.49 -1.38 9.96
N HIS A 63 1.81 -1.20 9.79
CA HIS A 63 2.41 -0.76 8.53
C HIS A 63 2.49 -1.85 7.44
N GLY A 64 2.33 -3.13 7.78
CA GLY A 64 2.47 -4.25 6.85
C GLY A 64 1.55 -4.16 5.63
N HIS A 65 0.32 -3.70 5.81
CA HIS A 65 -0.64 -3.43 4.72
C HIS A 65 -0.14 -2.39 3.71
N ALA A 66 0.49 -1.33 4.18
CA ALA A 66 1.05 -0.28 3.33
C ALA A 66 2.33 -0.75 2.61
N VAL A 67 3.17 -1.55 3.27
CA VAL A 67 4.32 -2.22 2.64
C VAL A 67 3.86 -3.16 1.52
N TRP A 68 2.81 -3.95 1.75
CA TRP A 68 2.26 -4.87 0.75
C TRP A 68 1.74 -4.15 -0.50
N PHE A 69 1.11 -2.98 -0.31
CA PHE A 69 0.66 -2.14 -1.43
C PHE A 69 1.81 -1.60 -2.27
N LEU A 70 2.88 -1.08 -1.64
CA LEU A 70 4.10 -0.64 -2.33
C LEU A 70 4.74 -1.81 -3.09
N LEU A 71 4.85 -2.98 -2.45
CA LEU A 71 5.47 -4.16 -3.06
C LEU A 71 4.82 -4.57 -4.40
N LEU A 72 3.48 -4.50 -4.46
CA LEU A 72 2.70 -4.88 -5.64
C LEU A 72 3.12 -4.07 -6.89
N PHE A 73 3.49 -2.80 -6.73
CA PHE A 73 3.91 -1.92 -7.81
C PHE A 73 5.40 -2.00 -8.13
N ALA A 74 6.22 -2.32 -7.13
CA ALA A 74 7.65 -2.43 -7.32
C ALA A 74 8.06 -3.72 -8.04
N TYR A 75 7.28 -4.81 -7.93
CA TYR A 75 7.62 -6.14 -8.50
C TYR A 75 8.17 -6.13 -9.95
N PRO A 76 7.57 -5.43 -10.94
CA PRO A 76 8.11 -5.40 -12.30
C PRO A 76 9.50 -4.75 -12.39
N ILE A 77 9.74 -3.70 -11.61
CA ILE A 77 11.03 -2.99 -11.55
C ILE A 77 12.06 -3.80 -10.76
N LEU A 78 11.66 -4.40 -9.63
CA LEU A 78 12.51 -5.29 -8.82
C LEU A 78 12.89 -6.55 -9.60
N GLY A 79 11.98 -7.12 -10.40
CA GLY A 79 12.26 -8.25 -11.29
C GLY A 79 13.26 -7.88 -12.40
N PHE A 80 13.12 -6.69 -12.99
CA PHE A 80 14.10 -6.18 -13.96
C PHE A 80 15.47 -5.92 -13.31
N LEU A 81 15.52 -5.28 -12.15
CA LEU A 81 16.75 -5.05 -11.39
C LEU A 81 17.41 -6.38 -10.97
N GLY A 82 16.62 -7.37 -10.57
CA GLY A 82 17.09 -8.73 -10.27
C GLY A 82 17.71 -9.41 -11.49
N LEU A 83 17.09 -9.30 -12.67
CA LEU A 83 17.65 -9.82 -13.92
C LEU A 83 18.96 -9.11 -14.30
N VAL A 84 19.01 -7.77 -14.20
CA VAL A 84 20.24 -7.00 -14.43
C VAL A 84 21.34 -7.43 -13.45
N ASN A 85 20.99 -7.65 -12.18
CA ASN A 85 21.92 -8.12 -11.15
C ASN A 85 22.50 -9.50 -11.46
N VAL A 86 21.67 -10.45 -11.91
CA VAL A 86 22.11 -11.79 -12.33
C VAL A 86 23.02 -11.74 -13.56
N LEU A 87 22.74 -10.84 -14.52
CA LEU A 87 23.50 -10.73 -15.77
C LEU A 87 24.82 -9.94 -15.63
N LEU A 88 24.88 -8.93 -14.75
CA LEU A 88 26.00 -7.98 -14.64
C LEU A 88 26.73 -8.02 -13.28
N GLY A 89 26.26 -8.80 -12.30
CA GLY A 89 26.91 -8.94 -10.98
C GLY A 89 26.86 -7.68 -10.11
N THR A 90 25.86 -6.81 -10.28
CA THR A 90 25.79 -5.48 -9.65
C THR A 90 25.37 -5.47 -8.17
N ALA A 91 25.51 -6.59 -7.46
CA ALA A 91 24.94 -6.75 -6.11
C ALA A 91 25.62 -5.83 -5.09
N ASP A 92 26.94 -5.70 -5.21
CA ASP A 92 27.78 -4.84 -4.39
C ASP A 92 27.81 -3.38 -4.87
N ALA A 93 27.04 -3.02 -5.91
CA ALA A 93 26.91 -1.63 -6.31
C ALA A 93 26.31 -0.82 -5.14
N PRO A 94 26.96 0.26 -4.68
CA PRO A 94 26.57 0.95 -3.44
C PRO A 94 25.13 1.47 -3.49
N ILE A 95 24.64 1.80 -4.70
CA ILE A 95 23.26 2.25 -4.91
C ILE A 95 22.23 1.12 -4.78
N MET A 96 22.54 -0.11 -5.19
CA MET A 96 21.64 -1.25 -4.98
C MET A 96 21.61 -1.62 -3.50
N ARG A 97 22.76 -1.73 -2.85
CA ARG A 97 22.86 -2.01 -1.41
C ARG A 97 22.08 -0.99 -0.57
N TYR A 98 22.19 0.30 -0.90
CA TYR A 98 21.44 1.35 -0.23
C TYR A 98 19.91 1.16 -0.34
N PHE A 99 19.41 0.78 -1.53
CA PHE A 99 17.98 0.58 -1.76
C PHE A 99 17.43 -0.79 -1.33
N THR A 100 18.26 -1.82 -1.15
CA THR A 100 17.80 -3.17 -0.76
C THR A 100 18.10 -3.55 0.69
N VAL A 101 19.16 -3.00 1.29
CA VAL A 101 19.62 -3.33 2.65
C VAL A 101 19.42 -2.15 3.59
N ASP A 102 19.95 -0.98 3.24
CA ASP A 102 20.00 0.15 4.19
C ASP A 102 18.64 0.87 4.30
N ASN A 103 17.93 1.05 3.19
CA ASN A 103 16.64 1.77 3.12
C ASN A 103 15.63 1.08 2.17
N PRO A 104 15.16 -0.15 2.47
CA PRO A 104 14.26 -0.92 1.59
C PRO A 104 12.96 -0.20 1.21
N ILE A 105 12.34 0.50 2.17
CA ILE A 105 11.12 1.30 1.95
C ILE A 105 11.35 2.44 0.95
N LEU A 106 12.56 3.02 0.95
CA LEU A 106 12.94 4.11 0.03
C LEU A 106 13.23 3.56 -1.37
N GLY A 107 13.85 2.39 -1.47
CA GLY A 107 13.99 1.65 -2.73
C GLY A 107 12.63 1.30 -3.36
N LEU A 108 11.67 0.84 -2.54
CA LEU A 108 10.31 0.50 -2.95
C LEU A 108 9.56 1.70 -3.55
N ILE A 109 9.43 2.81 -2.81
CA ILE A 109 8.71 3.99 -3.32
C ILE A 109 9.38 4.58 -4.58
N LEU A 110 10.72 4.49 -4.69
CA LEU A 110 11.43 4.97 -5.87
C LEU A 110 11.15 4.08 -7.08
N ALA A 111 11.07 2.75 -6.89
CA ALA A 111 10.64 1.81 -7.92
C ALA A 111 9.18 2.07 -8.36
N ASP A 112 8.27 2.31 -7.41
CA ASP A 112 6.86 2.60 -7.70
C ASP A 112 6.66 3.89 -8.48
N ILE A 113 7.31 4.98 -8.05
CA ILE A 113 7.28 6.28 -8.74
C ILE A 113 7.89 6.13 -10.14
N THR A 114 9.00 5.40 -10.29
CA THR A 114 9.62 5.12 -11.59
C THR A 114 8.67 4.34 -12.50
N TYR A 115 8.03 3.28 -11.99
CA TYR A 115 7.06 2.49 -12.74
C TYR A 115 5.86 3.34 -13.18
N LEU A 116 5.26 4.10 -12.26
CA LEU A 116 4.13 4.98 -12.55
C LEU A 116 4.49 6.06 -13.58
N PHE A 117 5.70 6.64 -13.49
CA PHE A 117 6.18 7.62 -14.47
C PHE A 117 6.36 7.01 -15.87
N LEU A 118 6.97 5.82 -15.96
CA LEU A 118 7.14 5.11 -17.23
C LEU A 118 5.78 4.71 -17.84
N LEU A 119 4.87 4.17 -17.04
CA LEU A 119 3.51 3.81 -17.45
C LEU A 119 2.72 5.04 -17.92
N TRP A 120 2.80 6.13 -17.17
CA TRP A 120 2.20 7.42 -17.55
C TRP A 120 2.77 7.93 -18.88
N LEU A 121 4.09 7.91 -19.05
CA LEU A 121 4.76 8.41 -20.25
C LEU A 121 4.39 7.58 -21.49
N VAL A 122 4.40 6.24 -21.39
CA VAL A 122 4.00 5.34 -22.47
C VAL A 122 2.54 5.54 -22.86
N ILE A 123 1.62 5.58 -21.90
CA ILE A 123 0.18 5.76 -22.17
C ILE A 123 -0.13 7.17 -22.67
N ARG A 124 0.55 8.21 -22.16
CA ARG A 124 0.38 9.59 -22.63
C ARG A 124 0.87 9.78 -24.05
N GLN A 125 2.02 9.20 -24.41
CA GLN A 125 2.59 9.33 -25.76
C GLN A 125 1.86 8.46 -26.80
N ARG A 126 1.53 7.21 -26.47
CA ARG A 126 1.01 6.22 -27.45
C ARG A 126 -0.45 5.84 -27.27
N GLY A 127 -1.03 6.02 -26.08
CA GLY A 127 -2.39 5.57 -25.76
C GLY A 127 -3.49 6.20 -26.63
N LEU A 128 -3.34 7.46 -27.04
CA LEU A 128 -4.27 8.12 -27.97
C LEU A 128 -4.19 7.62 -29.41
N GLY A 129 -3.05 7.05 -29.81
CA GLY A 129 -2.84 6.45 -31.12
C GLY A 129 -3.30 4.98 -31.16
N TRP A 130 -2.99 4.21 -30.11
CA TRP A 130 -3.29 2.78 -30.06
C TRP A 130 -4.70 2.43 -29.57
N PHE A 131 -5.21 3.10 -28.53
CA PHE A 131 -6.47 2.71 -27.88
C PHE A 131 -7.58 3.78 -27.93
N GLY A 132 -7.24 4.97 -28.43
CA GLY A 132 -8.17 6.10 -28.58
C GLY A 132 -8.78 6.60 -27.26
N PRO A 133 -9.83 7.45 -27.32
CA PRO A 133 -10.39 8.11 -26.14
C PRO A 133 -11.05 7.16 -25.13
N ASN A 134 -11.56 6.01 -25.59
CA ASN A 134 -12.21 5.03 -24.73
C ASN A 134 -11.18 4.16 -23.99
N GLY A 135 -10.11 3.75 -24.67
CA GLY A 135 -9.00 3.03 -24.03
C GLY A 135 -8.27 3.88 -22.98
N MET A 136 -8.10 5.18 -23.24
CA MET A 136 -7.57 6.12 -22.22
C MET A 136 -8.45 6.20 -20.96
N ARG A 137 -9.78 6.05 -21.09
CA ARG A 137 -10.67 5.96 -19.91
C ARG A 137 -10.56 4.61 -19.21
N ALA A 138 -10.42 3.51 -19.95
CA ALA A 138 -10.20 2.19 -19.36
C ALA A 138 -8.88 2.14 -18.57
N ALA A 139 -7.80 2.69 -19.13
CA ALA A 139 -6.53 2.87 -18.43
C ALA A 139 -6.67 3.76 -17.19
N GLY A 140 -7.38 4.89 -17.30
CA GLY A 140 -7.69 5.75 -16.16
C GLY A 140 -8.46 5.02 -15.05
N ASN A 141 -9.50 4.27 -15.41
CA ASN A 141 -10.28 3.45 -14.49
C ASN A 141 -9.43 2.37 -13.81
N PHE A 142 -8.52 1.71 -14.54
CA PHE A 142 -7.61 0.70 -13.96
C PHE A 142 -6.67 1.32 -12.92
N VAL A 143 -6.06 2.46 -13.23
CA VAL A 143 -5.27 3.25 -12.27
C VAL A 143 -6.11 3.69 -11.06
N LEU A 144 -7.40 3.97 -11.26
CA LEU A 144 -8.33 4.36 -10.20
C LEU A 144 -8.72 3.19 -9.28
N ILE A 145 -8.96 1.99 -9.84
CA ILE A 145 -9.17 0.74 -9.07
C ILE A 145 -7.94 0.46 -8.19
N VAL A 146 -6.76 0.56 -8.77
CA VAL A 146 -5.47 0.46 -8.07
C VAL A 146 -5.34 1.49 -6.95
N ALA A 147 -5.68 2.76 -7.20
CA ALA A 147 -5.60 3.81 -6.20
C ALA A 147 -6.59 3.58 -5.04
N PHE A 148 -7.82 3.13 -5.33
CA PHE A 148 -8.78 2.75 -4.29
C PHE A 148 -8.31 1.54 -3.48
N TRP A 149 -7.65 0.55 -4.11
CA TRP A 149 -7.03 -0.56 -3.39
C TRP A 149 -5.94 -0.06 -2.43
N GLY A 150 -5.10 0.89 -2.85
CA GLY A 150 -4.11 1.53 -1.97
C GLY A 150 -4.74 2.29 -0.81
N VAL A 151 -5.78 3.10 -1.07
CA VAL A 151 -6.55 3.79 -0.02
C VAL A 151 -7.15 2.80 0.98
N PHE A 152 -7.67 1.66 0.50
CA PHE A 152 -8.19 0.60 1.37
C PHE A 152 -7.10 -0.03 2.24
N GLN A 153 -5.91 -0.31 1.71
CA GLN A 153 -4.78 -0.82 2.50
C GLN A 153 -4.32 0.20 3.56
N LEU A 154 -4.29 1.50 3.23
CA LEU A 154 -4.00 2.56 4.20
C LEU A 154 -5.08 2.69 5.29
N PHE A 155 -6.34 2.47 4.93
CA PHE A 155 -7.44 2.46 5.90
C PHE A 155 -7.35 1.26 6.85
N LEU A 156 -7.04 0.06 6.35
CA LEU A 156 -6.77 -1.12 7.19
C LEU A 156 -5.56 -0.89 8.12
N SER A 157 -4.49 -0.29 7.59
CA SER A 157 -3.32 0.11 8.38
C SER A 157 -3.70 1.05 9.54
N GLY A 158 -4.56 2.05 9.26
CA GLY A 158 -5.10 2.97 10.25
C GLY A 158 -5.98 2.30 11.31
N ILE A 159 -6.84 1.34 10.92
CA ILE A 159 -7.63 0.55 11.86
C ILE A 159 -6.73 -0.27 12.78
N MET A 160 -5.72 -0.97 12.24
CA MET A 160 -4.77 -1.75 13.05
C MET A 160 -3.95 -0.86 13.97
N PHE A 161 -3.55 0.34 13.53
CA PHE A 161 -2.90 1.31 14.40
C PHE A 161 -3.81 1.74 15.56
N LEU A 162 -5.09 2.01 15.30
CA LEU A 162 -6.05 2.39 16.34
C LEU A 162 -6.34 1.23 17.31
N TRP A 163 -6.45 0.00 16.81
CA TRP A 163 -6.59 -1.22 17.63
C TRP A 163 -5.40 -1.37 18.59
N ASN A 164 -4.18 -1.33 18.04
CA ASN A 164 -2.94 -1.50 18.82
C ASN A 164 -2.67 -0.32 19.77
N SER A 165 -3.26 0.85 19.54
CA SER A 165 -3.19 2.02 20.43
C SER A 165 -4.23 2.00 21.56
N GLY A 166 -4.95 0.88 21.76
CA GLY A 166 -5.98 0.75 22.80
C GLY A 166 -7.32 1.38 22.44
N GLY A 167 -7.56 1.72 21.16
CA GLY A 167 -8.79 2.37 20.69
C GLY A 167 -10.04 1.49 20.73
N MET A 168 -9.91 0.20 21.04
CA MET A 168 -11.03 -0.68 21.35
C MET A 168 -10.72 -1.50 22.61
N THR A 169 -11.56 -1.37 23.63
CA THR A 169 -11.64 -2.34 24.72
C THR A 169 -12.01 -3.70 24.14
N PRO A 170 -11.32 -4.81 24.49
CA PRO A 170 -11.68 -6.14 24.03
C PRO A 170 -13.15 -6.46 24.28
N PHE A 171 -13.87 -6.91 23.24
CA PHE A 171 -15.30 -7.26 23.34
C PHE A 171 -15.58 -8.43 24.30
N HIS A 172 -14.55 -9.21 24.63
CA HIS A 172 -14.53 -10.09 25.78
C HIS A 172 -13.37 -9.71 26.68
N PRO A 173 -13.59 -9.52 27.99
CA PRO A 173 -12.53 -9.68 28.97
C PRO A 173 -11.94 -11.08 28.75
N HIS A 174 -10.62 -11.19 28.60
CA HIS A 174 -9.97 -12.39 29.07
C HIS A 174 -10.12 -12.36 30.59
N ASP A 175 -10.96 -13.24 31.13
CA ASP A 175 -11.08 -13.40 32.57
C ASP A 175 -9.66 -13.59 33.14
N PRO A 176 -9.27 -12.84 34.19
CA PRO A 176 -8.01 -13.13 34.86
C PRO A 176 -8.05 -14.58 35.36
N PRO A 177 -6.94 -15.35 35.29
CA PRO A 177 -6.91 -16.71 35.82
C PRO A 177 -7.38 -16.66 37.27
N ALA A 178 -8.45 -17.39 37.56
CA ALA A 178 -9.27 -17.17 38.75
C ALA A 178 -8.45 -17.37 40.04
N ALA A 179 -8.07 -16.25 40.66
CA ALA A 179 -7.50 -16.24 41.99
C ALA A 179 -8.61 -16.34 43.04
N THR A 180 -9.07 -17.55 43.31
CA THR A 180 -9.88 -17.86 44.51
C THR A 180 -9.23 -19.00 45.29
N ALA A 181 -8.68 -18.63 46.45
CA ALA A 181 -8.06 -19.52 47.44
C ALA A 181 -9.13 -20.27 48.29
N PRO A 182 -8.73 -21.06 49.32
CA PRO A 182 -8.31 -20.45 50.59
C PRO A 182 -7.03 -21.06 51.17
N ALA A 183 -6.45 -20.36 52.17
CA ALA A 183 -5.39 -20.90 53.01
C ALA A 183 -6.00 -21.66 54.21
N ASP A 184 -5.42 -22.81 54.57
CA ASP A 184 -5.73 -23.53 55.81
C ASP A 184 -4.68 -23.18 56.89
N PRO A 185 -5.06 -22.53 58.01
CA PRO A 185 -4.14 -22.19 59.09
C PRO A 185 -4.11 -23.29 60.16
N GLY A 186 -3.31 -24.36 59.96
CA GLY A 186 -3.39 -25.49 60.91
C GLY A 186 -2.37 -26.63 60.81
N ALA A 187 -1.07 -26.36 60.64
CA ALA A 187 -0.03 -27.40 60.78
C ALA A 187 1.35 -26.86 61.19
N ALA A 188 1.48 -26.35 62.41
CA ALA A 188 2.79 -26.10 63.02
C ALA A 188 3.22 -27.31 63.87
N GLY A 189 4.32 -27.96 63.52
CA GLY A 189 4.93 -29.02 64.35
C GLY A 189 5.95 -29.89 63.64
N GLY A 190 7.22 -29.82 64.07
CA GLY A 190 8.30 -30.74 63.64
C GLY A 190 9.50 -30.05 63.01
N ASN A 191 10.65 -30.08 63.69
CA ASN A 191 11.92 -29.48 63.26
C ASN A 191 12.95 -30.60 62.93
N PRO A 192 14.26 -30.34 62.76
CA PRO A 192 14.96 -30.36 61.48
C PRO A 192 15.83 -31.62 61.21
N ALA A 193 16.16 -31.87 59.94
CA ALA A 193 17.27 -32.74 59.54
C ALA A 193 17.95 -32.27 58.22
N LEU A 194 19.28 -32.16 58.25
CA LEU A 194 20.25 -31.84 57.18
C LEU A 194 21.50 -32.72 57.42
N PRO A 195 22.48 -32.86 56.50
CA PRO A 195 22.52 -32.64 55.04
C PRO A 195 22.82 -34.03 54.36
N PRO A 196 23.86 -34.32 53.53
CA PRO A 196 24.58 -33.57 52.47
C PRO A 196 24.75 -34.30 51.10
N VAL A 197 25.08 -33.52 50.05
CA VAL A 197 26.10 -33.73 48.96
C VAL A 197 26.20 -35.12 48.28
N THR A 198 26.13 -35.21 46.93
CA THR A 198 27.29 -35.26 45.99
C THR A 198 26.83 -35.13 44.52
N PRO A 199 27.60 -34.47 43.59
CA PRO A 199 27.15 -34.15 42.23
C PRO A 199 27.68 -35.07 41.10
N ALA A 200 27.05 -34.96 39.92
CA ALA A 200 27.54 -35.15 38.54
C ALA A 200 28.27 -36.45 38.11
N ILE A 201 27.94 -36.93 36.90
CA ILE A 201 28.92 -37.25 35.81
C ILE A 201 28.17 -37.47 34.47
N PRO A 202 28.70 -37.00 33.32
CA PRO A 202 28.21 -37.31 31.98
C PRO A 202 29.01 -38.44 31.30
N ASN A 203 28.39 -39.14 30.33
CA ASN A 203 29.03 -39.91 29.24
C ASN A 203 27.97 -40.02 28.12
N SER A 204 28.11 -39.60 26.85
CA SER A 204 29.21 -39.48 25.89
C SER A 204 29.58 -40.77 25.12
N ARG A 205 29.18 -40.79 23.84
CA ARG A 205 29.74 -41.55 22.69
C ARG A 205 29.45 -43.06 22.60
N PRO A 206 29.61 -43.66 21.40
CA PRO A 206 29.91 -43.05 20.09
C PRO A 206 28.67 -42.78 19.22
#